data_AF-T1I263-F1
#
_entry.id   AF-T1I263-F1
#
_cell.length_a   1.000
_cell.length_b   1.000
_cell.length_c   1.000
_cell.angle_alpha   90.00
_cell.angle_beta   90.00
_cell.angle_gamma   90.00
#
_symmetry.space_group_name_H-M   'P 1'
#
loop_
_entity.id
_entity.type
_entity.pdbx_description
1 polymer ?
#
loop_
_entity_poly.entity_id
_entity_poly.type
_entity_poly.pdbx_seq_one_letter_code
_entity_poly.pdbx_strand_id
1 'polypeptide(L)'
;MLLSNADLEFDQRHIWHPYTSMTHPLPCYPVVAAHGYHLQLDDGRELVDGMSSWWAAIHGYNHQRLNQALQQQIAQMSHVMFGGITHPQAIALCQRLVTITPAPLECVFLADSGSVAVEVALKMALQYWQARGERRAHFLTLRHGYHGDTFGAMSVCDPHNAMHSLYQGYLPEHLFADAPRSRFDGNAISALLPLTIPGSIIGMLILFALLASQILPAPWVKPGCHLMIRYMALLFVPIGVGVMNYYDLLSKQFGPIVVSCLISTLVVMLVVGFCTQLMQREHIITTHETPDEEGKK
;
A
#
# COMPACT_ATOMS: atom_id res chain seq x y z
N MET A 1 3.86 22.90 -16.19
CA MET A 1 3.65 24.16 -15.45
C MET A 1 4.37 23.97 -14.13
N LEU A 2 5.32 24.83 -13.77
CA LEU A 2 6.06 24.71 -12.51
C LEU A 2 5.27 25.41 -11.40
N LEU A 3 5.22 24.82 -10.21
CA LEU A 3 4.58 25.43 -9.05
C LEU A 3 5.44 26.60 -8.55
N SER A 4 4.81 27.71 -8.18
CA SER A 4 5.50 28.85 -7.58
C SER A 4 5.51 28.74 -6.06
N ASN A 5 6.41 29.47 -5.39
CA ASN A 5 6.40 29.57 -3.92
C ASN A 5 5.07 30.11 -3.39
N ALA A 6 4.41 31.00 -4.14
CA ALA A 6 3.10 31.52 -3.78
C ALA A 6 2.02 30.43 -3.82
N ASP A 7 2.11 29.48 -4.77
CA ASP A 7 1.20 28.33 -4.82
C ASP A 7 1.39 27.40 -3.63
N LEU A 8 2.64 27.17 -3.19
CA LEU A 8 2.93 26.34 -2.02
C LEU A 8 2.49 27.02 -0.71
N GLU A 9 2.66 28.34 -0.60
CA GLU A 9 2.14 29.12 0.53
C GLU A 9 0.61 29.11 0.55
N PHE A 10 -0.03 29.17 -0.63
CA PHE A 10 -1.48 29.03 -0.76
C PHE A 10 -1.94 27.63 -0.33
N ASP A 11 -1.31 26.57 -0.83
CA ASP A 11 -1.59 25.19 -0.46
C ASP A 11 -1.55 25.00 1.06
N GLN A 12 -0.45 25.42 1.69
CA GLN A 12 -0.26 25.30 3.13
C GLN A 12 -1.34 26.01 3.95
N ARG A 13 -1.87 27.14 3.46
CA ARG A 13 -2.86 27.94 4.19
C ARG A 13 -4.31 27.54 3.91
N HIS A 14 -4.59 27.02 2.72
CA HIS A 14 -5.95 26.94 2.22
C HIS A 14 -6.40 25.54 1.82
N ILE A 15 -5.49 24.59 1.66
CA ILE A 15 -5.84 23.22 1.30
C ILE A 15 -5.82 22.34 2.55
N TRP A 16 -6.99 21.83 2.92
CA TRP A 16 -7.12 20.86 4.01
C TRP A 16 -6.81 19.46 3.47
N HIS A 17 -5.54 19.11 3.56
CA HIS A 17 -5.06 17.79 3.13
C HIS A 17 -5.55 16.68 4.06
N PRO A 18 -5.87 15.49 3.50
CA PRO A 18 -6.27 14.33 4.30
C PRO A 18 -5.09 13.82 5.14
N TYR A 19 -5.38 13.31 6.35
CA TYR A 19 -4.38 12.69 7.23
C TYR A 19 -3.16 13.56 7.59
N THR A 20 -3.31 14.89 7.59
CA THR A 20 -2.27 15.83 8.07
C THR A 20 -2.83 16.81 9.08
N SER A 21 -1.95 17.43 9.87
CA SER A 21 -2.33 18.49 10.81
C SER A 21 -2.46 19.83 10.10
N MET A 22 -3.53 20.58 10.40
CA MET A 22 -3.70 21.95 9.91
C MET A 22 -2.76 22.96 10.59
N THR A 23 -2.29 22.65 11.81
CA THR A 23 -1.42 23.55 12.59
C THR A 23 0.06 23.24 12.40
N HIS A 24 0.38 21.97 12.16
CA HIS A 24 1.73 21.47 11.99
C HIS A 24 1.77 20.47 10.82
N PRO A 25 1.50 20.92 9.57
CA PRO A 25 1.39 20.03 8.43
C PRO A 25 2.71 19.34 8.12
N LEU A 26 2.64 18.13 7.58
CA LEU A 26 3.78 17.47 6.96
C LEU A 26 4.28 18.27 5.75
N PRO A 27 5.57 18.11 5.37
CA PRO A 27 6.08 18.70 4.13
C PRO A 27 5.25 18.23 2.92
N CYS A 28 4.79 19.19 2.12
CA CYS A 28 4.12 18.94 0.85
C CYS A 28 5.17 18.91 -0.27
N TYR A 29 5.17 17.85 -1.08
CA TYR A 29 6.12 17.71 -2.19
C TYR A 29 5.43 18.04 -3.51
N PRO A 30 5.89 19.09 -4.24
CA PRO A 30 5.27 19.54 -5.48
C PRO A 30 5.52 18.55 -6.64
N VAL A 31 4.62 17.60 -6.83
CA VAL A 31 4.67 16.63 -7.94
C VAL A 31 4.08 17.26 -9.21
N VAL A 32 4.86 17.33 -10.29
CA VAL A 32 4.46 17.94 -11.57
C VAL A 32 4.18 16.92 -12.68
N ALA A 33 4.70 15.70 -12.55
CA ALA A 33 4.40 14.60 -13.45
C ALA A 33 4.59 13.26 -12.75
N ALA A 34 4.00 12.21 -13.30
CA ALA A 34 4.20 10.84 -12.82
C ALA A 34 4.14 9.86 -14.00
N HIS A 35 5.04 8.88 -14.01
CA HIS A 35 5.09 7.83 -15.05
C HIS A 35 5.65 6.53 -14.49
N GLY A 36 4.99 5.40 -14.79
CA GLY A 36 5.36 4.13 -14.19
C GLY A 36 5.22 4.20 -12.67
N TYR A 37 6.28 3.96 -11.92
CA TYR A 37 6.30 4.11 -10.45
C TYR A 37 7.02 5.38 -9.99
N HIS A 38 7.38 6.28 -10.90
CA HIS A 38 8.11 7.51 -10.59
C HIS A 38 7.18 8.72 -10.47
N LEU A 39 7.47 9.57 -9.49
CA LEU A 39 6.91 10.91 -9.32
C LEU A 39 8.02 11.94 -9.62
N GLN A 40 7.79 12.83 -10.56
CA GLN A 40 8.68 13.94 -10.87
C GLN A 40 8.26 15.17 -10.06
N LEU A 41 9.19 15.73 -9.30
CA LEU A 41 9.01 16.98 -8.56
C LEU A 41 9.29 18.19 -9.45
N ASP A 42 8.79 19.36 -9.05
CA ASP A 42 9.00 20.63 -9.78
C ASP A 42 10.48 21.05 -9.89
N ASP A 43 11.30 20.66 -8.93
CA ASP A 43 12.75 20.87 -8.91
C ASP A 43 13.55 19.86 -9.75
N GLY A 44 12.85 18.97 -10.46
CA GLY A 44 13.42 17.98 -11.36
C GLY A 44 13.86 16.67 -10.69
N ARG A 45 13.74 16.54 -9.35
CA ARG A 45 13.97 15.26 -8.68
C ARG A 45 12.91 14.23 -9.09
N GLU A 46 13.31 12.97 -9.10
CA GLU A 46 12.41 11.83 -9.28
C GLU A 46 12.35 11.00 -8.01
N LEU A 47 11.15 10.63 -7.58
CA LEU A 47 10.89 9.78 -6.43
C LEU A 47 10.26 8.47 -6.89
N VAL A 48 10.71 7.35 -6.32
CA VAL A 48 10.02 6.07 -6.45
C VAL A 48 8.84 6.03 -5.49
N ASP A 49 7.63 5.88 -6.02
CA ASP A 49 6.44 5.66 -5.20
C ASP A 49 6.36 4.22 -4.71
N GLY A 50 6.86 4.00 -3.49
CA GLY A 50 6.82 2.71 -2.81
C GLY A 50 5.45 2.32 -2.25
N MET A 51 4.44 3.21 -2.28
CA MET A 51 3.11 2.98 -1.71
C MET A 51 2.01 2.89 -2.76
N SER A 52 2.32 3.20 -4.03
CA SER A 52 1.37 3.17 -5.15
C SER A 52 0.13 4.03 -4.89
N SER A 53 0.30 5.27 -4.42
CA SER A 53 -0.79 6.17 -4.00
C SER A 53 -1.82 5.46 -3.12
N TRP A 54 -1.40 5.02 -1.94
CA TRP A 54 -2.24 4.24 -1.02
C TRP A 54 -2.82 2.98 -1.65
N TRP A 55 -1.95 2.23 -2.33
CA TRP A 55 -2.23 0.93 -2.94
C TRP A 55 -3.22 0.96 -4.13
N ALA A 56 -3.53 2.15 -4.67
CA ALA A 56 -4.47 2.31 -5.77
C ALA A 56 -3.81 2.24 -7.16
N ALA A 57 -2.57 2.73 -7.30
CA ALA A 57 -1.88 2.87 -8.59
C ALA A 57 -1.16 1.58 -9.05
N ILE A 58 -1.88 0.45 -9.09
CA ILE A 58 -1.31 -0.89 -9.34
C ILE A 58 -0.61 -1.05 -10.70
N HIS A 59 -1.01 -0.27 -11.70
CA HIS A 59 -0.42 -0.28 -13.05
C HIS A 59 0.58 0.86 -13.27
N GLY A 60 0.89 1.61 -12.22
CA GLY A 60 1.68 2.83 -12.31
C GLY A 60 0.91 4.00 -12.94
N TYR A 61 1.59 5.15 -12.97
CA TYR A 61 1.09 6.42 -13.46
C TYR A 61 1.25 6.54 -14.98
N ASN A 62 0.38 7.36 -15.59
CA ASN A 62 0.39 7.67 -17.02
C ASN A 62 0.38 6.43 -17.94
N HIS A 63 -0.34 5.38 -17.52
CA HIS A 63 -0.42 4.13 -18.28
C HIS A 63 -1.20 4.34 -19.58
N GLN A 64 -0.51 4.27 -20.73
CA GLN A 64 -1.03 4.64 -22.05
C GLN A 64 -2.43 4.07 -22.35
N ARG A 65 -2.64 2.78 -22.08
CA ARG A 65 -3.93 2.12 -22.31
C ARG A 65 -5.08 2.71 -21.48
N LEU A 66 -4.81 3.07 -20.22
CA LEU A 66 -5.83 3.63 -19.32
C LEU A 66 -6.19 5.06 -19.74
N ASN A 67 -5.17 5.85 -20.07
CA ASN A 67 -5.37 7.22 -20.56
C ASN A 67 -6.16 7.25 -21.88
N GLN A 68 -5.83 6.37 -22.82
CA GLN A 68 -6.57 6.25 -24.08
C GLN A 68 -8.04 5.86 -23.84
N ALA A 69 -8.31 4.89 -22.97
CA ALA A 69 -9.67 4.49 -22.63
C ALA A 69 -10.48 5.65 -22.00
N LEU A 70 -9.85 6.42 -21.11
CA LEU A 70 -10.46 7.59 -20.48
C LEU A 70 -10.75 8.70 -21.49
N GLN A 71 -9.80 9.02 -22.38
CA GLN A 71 -9.99 10.02 -23.45
C GLN A 71 -11.13 9.63 -24.40
N GLN A 72 -11.19 8.36 -24.80
CA GLN A 72 -12.25 7.84 -25.66
C GLN A 72 -13.63 7.88 -25.00
N GLN A 73 -13.70 7.62 -23.69
CA GLN A 73 -14.95 7.69 -22.94
C GLN A 73 -15.43 9.13 -22.77
N ILE A 74 -14.53 10.04 -22.35
CA ILE A 74 -14.87 11.45 -22.12
C ILE A 74 -15.33 12.14 -23.41
N ALA A 75 -14.76 11.78 -24.56
CA ALA A 75 -15.20 12.29 -25.86
C ALA A 75 -16.67 11.93 -26.19
N GLN A 76 -17.21 10.85 -25.60
CA GLN A 76 -18.61 10.45 -25.75
C GLN A 76 -19.49 11.04 -24.64
N MET A 77 -19.08 10.86 -23.38
CA MET A 77 -19.75 11.41 -22.20
C MET A 77 -18.85 11.34 -20.97
N SER A 78 -18.93 12.34 -20.11
CA SER A 78 -18.25 12.35 -18.81
C SER A 78 -18.99 11.54 -17.75
N HIS A 79 -20.32 11.67 -17.68
CA HIS A 79 -21.15 11.02 -16.66
C HIS A 79 -22.64 11.02 -17.06
N VAL A 80 -23.35 9.96 -16.68
CA VAL A 80 -24.82 9.87 -16.70
C VAL A 80 -25.30 9.21 -15.41
N MET A 81 -26.45 9.64 -14.87
CA MET A 81 -27.02 9.02 -13.67
C MET A 81 -27.41 7.57 -13.92
N PHE A 82 -27.27 6.70 -12.91
CA PHE A 82 -27.59 5.27 -13.03
C PHE A 82 -29.06 4.93 -12.68
N GLY A 83 -29.87 5.94 -12.36
CA GLY A 83 -31.30 5.80 -12.07
C GLY A 83 -32.11 5.67 -13.35
N GLY A 84 -32.26 4.45 -13.88
CA GLY A 84 -33.04 4.18 -15.09
C GLY A 84 -32.30 4.47 -16.41
N ILE A 85 -30.99 4.78 -16.35
CA ILE A 85 -30.11 4.97 -17.50
C ILE A 85 -28.88 4.08 -17.32
N THR A 86 -28.35 3.55 -18.42
CA THR A 86 -27.15 2.70 -18.42
C THR A 86 -26.29 2.98 -19.66
N HIS A 87 -25.09 2.40 -19.71
CA HIS A 87 -24.18 2.52 -20.84
C HIS A 87 -23.29 1.26 -20.99
N PRO A 88 -22.73 1.02 -22.19
CA PRO A 88 -22.02 -0.21 -22.50
C PRO A 88 -20.85 -0.52 -21.56
N GLN A 89 -20.11 0.50 -21.13
CA GLN A 89 -18.90 0.34 -20.30
C GLN A 89 -19.25 -0.15 -18.89
N ALA A 90 -20.36 0.30 -18.31
CA ALA A 90 -20.79 -0.19 -17.01
C ALA A 90 -21.28 -1.65 -17.09
N ILE A 91 -22.01 -2.01 -18.15
CA ILE A 91 -22.42 -3.40 -18.39
C ILE A 91 -21.18 -4.30 -18.54
N ALA A 92 -20.22 -3.91 -19.38
CA ALA A 92 -18.99 -4.66 -19.62
C ALA A 92 -18.15 -4.83 -18.33
N LEU A 93 -18.06 -3.78 -17.50
CA LEU A 93 -17.39 -3.86 -16.20
C LEU A 93 -18.10 -4.84 -15.26
N CYS A 94 -19.42 -4.72 -15.09
CA CYS A 94 -20.20 -5.60 -14.21
C CYS A 94 -20.14 -7.06 -14.66
N GLN A 95 -20.24 -7.34 -15.97
CA GLN A 95 -20.09 -8.71 -16.51
C GLN A 95 -18.72 -9.30 -16.18
N ARG A 96 -17.66 -8.50 -16.34
CA ARG A 96 -16.30 -8.94 -16.03
C ARG A 96 -16.13 -9.19 -14.53
N LEU A 97 -16.67 -8.32 -13.68
CA LEU A 97 -16.64 -8.50 -12.23
C LEU A 97 -17.32 -9.80 -11.81
N VAL A 98 -18.56 -10.04 -12.26
CA VAL A 98 -19.29 -11.29 -11.97
C VAL A 98 -18.50 -12.53 -12.42
N THR A 99 -17.81 -12.44 -13.57
CA THR A 99 -17.02 -13.56 -14.12
C THR A 99 -15.79 -13.89 -13.27
N ILE A 100 -15.13 -12.89 -12.66
CA ILE A 100 -13.91 -13.10 -11.88
C ILE A 100 -14.18 -13.34 -10.39
N THR A 101 -15.38 -13.02 -9.90
CA THR A 101 -15.78 -13.25 -8.51
C THR A 101 -16.22 -14.70 -8.26
N PRO A 102 -16.19 -15.19 -7.01
CA PRO A 102 -16.75 -16.50 -6.65
C PRO A 102 -18.20 -16.65 -7.08
N ALA A 103 -18.60 -17.87 -7.49
CA ALA A 103 -19.92 -18.16 -8.06
C ALA A 103 -21.14 -17.61 -7.29
N PRO A 104 -21.17 -17.56 -5.93
CA PRO A 104 -22.32 -16.97 -5.21
C PRO A 104 -22.48 -15.45 -5.37
N LEU A 105 -21.51 -14.72 -5.93
CA LEU A 105 -21.55 -13.27 -6.12
C LEU A 105 -21.98 -12.95 -7.55
N GLU A 106 -23.29 -12.73 -7.73
CA GLU A 106 -23.93 -12.62 -9.05
C GLU A 106 -24.35 -11.19 -9.40
N CYS A 107 -24.31 -10.26 -8.44
CA CYS A 107 -24.78 -8.89 -8.60
C CYS A 107 -23.73 -7.87 -8.17
N VAL A 108 -23.67 -6.74 -8.86
CA VAL A 108 -22.69 -5.67 -8.63
C VAL A 108 -23.40 -4.36 -8.33
N PHE A 109 -23.01 -3.72 -7.23
CA PHE A 109 -23.32 -2.32 -6.94
C PHE A 109 -22.04 -1.50 -7.11
N LEU A 110 -22.07 -0.46 -7.94
CA LEU A 110 -20.92 0.41 -8.18
C LEU A 110 -20.90 1.57 -7.18
N ALA A 111 -19.74 1.82 -6.58
CA ALA A 111 -19.48 2.94 -5.68
C ALA A 111 -18.16 3.63 -6.07
N ASP A 112 -18.01 4.89 -5.71
CA ASP A 112 -16.87 5.74 -6.04
C ASP A 112 -15.69 5.62 -5.05
N SER A 113 -15.92 5.01 -3.88
CA SER A 113 -14.90 4.79 -2.85
C SER A 113 -15.14 3.52 -2.05
N GLY A 114 -14.08 3.03 -1.40
CA GLY A 114 -14.15 1.88 -0.50
C GLY A 114 -15.10 2.09 0.68
N SER A 115 -15.06 3.27 1.30
CA SER A 115 -15.94 3.61 2.43
C SER A 115 -17.42 3.55 2.04
N VAL A 116 -17.78 4.14 0.88
CA VAL A 116 -19.16 4.10 0.36
C VAL A 116 -19.58 2.67 0.02
N ALA A 117 -18.68 1.87 -0.57
CA ALA A 117 -18.97 0.46 -0.83
C ALA A 117 -19.28 -0.33 0.45
N VAL A 118 -18.55 -0.07 1.55
CA VAL A 118 -18.84 -0.65 2.87
C VAL A 118 -20.20 -0.18 3.37
N GLU A 119 -20.51 1.12 3.32
CA GLU A 119 -21.82 1.61 3.77
C GLU A 119 -22.99 1.01 3.00
N VAL A 120 -22.86 0.85 1.69
CA VAL A 120 -23.85 0.14 0.87
C VAL A 120 -24.00 -1.31 1.35
N ALA A 121 -22.91 -2.01 1.61
CA ALA A 121 -22.95 -3.38 2.14
C ALA A 121 -23.63 -3.46 3.51
N LEU A 122 -23.35 -2.52 4.43
CA LEU A 122 -24.02 -2.44 5.73
C LEU A 122 -25.53 -2.24 5.55
N LYS A 123 -25.94 -1.31 4.68
CA LYS A 123 -27.36 -1.06 4.37
C LYS A 123 -28.04 -2.30 3.79
N MET A 124 -27.39 -2.99 2.84
CA MET A 124 -27.92 -4.22 2.23
C MET A 124 -28.12 -5.32 3.28
N ALA A 125 -27.16 -5.50 4.20
CA ALA A 125 -27.26 -6.49 5.27
C ALA A 125 -28.41 -6.19 6.25
N LEU A 126 -28.56 -4.92 6.67
CA LEU A 126 -29.68 -4.48 7.52
C LEU A 126 -31.02 -4.71 6.82
N GLN A 127 -31.12 -4.28 5.56
CA GLN A 127 -32.34 -4.41 4.76
C GLN A 127 -32.71 -5.88 4.52
N TYR A 128 -31.73 -6.76 4.32
CA TYR A 128 -31.96 -8.20 4.21
C TYR A 128 -32.65 -8.76 5.46
N TRP A 129 -32.12 -8.48 6.65
CA TRP A 129 -32.72 -8.98 7.89
C TRP A 129 -34.10 -8.37 8.14
N GLN A 130 -34.27 -7.07 7.85
CA GLN A 130 -35.56 -6.41 7.94
C GLN A 130 -36.60 -7.08 7.00
N ALA A 131 -36.23 -7.39 5.77
CA ALA A 131 -37.10 -8.10 4.82
C ALA A 131 -37.42 -9.53 5.26
N ARG A 132 -36.56 -10.14 6.08
CA ARG A 132 -36.80 -11.43 6.75
C ARG A 132 -37.66 -11.32 8.01
N GLY A 133 -38.06 -10.10 8.41
CA GLY A 133 -38.84 -9.86 9.64
C GLY A 133 -38.00 -9.86 10.92
N GLU A 134 -36.66 -9.87 10.81
CA GLU A 134 -35.75 -9.86 11.95
C GLU A 134 -35.02 -8.52 12.05
N ARG A 135 -35.05 -7.90 13.23
CA ARG A 135 -34.27 -6.68 13.47
C ARG A 135 -32.87 -7.04 13.98
N ARG A 136 -31.89 -7.10 13.08
CA ARG A 136 -30.47 -7.22 13.42
C ARG A 136 -29.76 -5.90 13.11
N ALA A 137 -29.33 -5.18 14.14
CA ALA A 137 -28.82 -3.80 14.02
C ALA A 137 -27.33 -3.63 14.37
N HIS A 138 -26.67 -4.71 14.80
CA HIS A 138 -25.25 -4.68 15.16
C HIS A 138 -24.44 -5.53 14.19
N PHE A 139 -23.24 -5.05 13.88
CA PHE A 139 -22.25 -5.78 13.11
C PHE A 139 -21.17 -6.35 14.03
N LEU A 140 -20.52 -7.42 13.58
CA LEU A 140 -19.32 -7.97 14.22
C LEU A 140 -18.12 -7.63 13.35
N THR A 141 -17.10 -7.03 13.94
CA THR A 141 -15.88 -6.61 13.25
C THR A 141 -14.65 -6.97 14.09
N LEU A 142 -13.46 -6.79 13.52
CA LEU A 142 -12.21 -7.07 14.20
C LEU A 142 -11.54 -5.78 14.68
N ARG A 143 -10.98 -5.82 15.89
CA ARG A 143 -10.06 -4.78 16.35
C ARG A 143 -8.89 -4.66 15.37
N HIS A 144 -8.36 -3.46 15.24
CA HIS A 144 -7.36 -3.02 14.27
C HIS A 144 -7.80 -3.03 12.79
N GLY A 145 -9.07 -3.36 12.51
CA GLY A 145 -9.63 -3.28 11.16
C GLY A 145 -9.85 -1.85 10.68
N TYR A 146 -9.66 -1.64 9.37
CA TYR A 146 -9.97 -0.39 8.68
C TYR A 146 -10.94 -0.65 7.51
N HIS A 147 -12.01 0.13 7.48
CA HIS A 147 -13.10 0.00 6.50
C HIS A 147 -13.45 1.34 5.83
N GLY A 148 -12.79 2.44 6.20
CA GLY A 148 -12.98 3.76 5.61
C GLY A 148 -13.47 4.83 6.58
N ASP A 149 -13.50 6.07 6.10
CA ASP A 149 -13.67 7.27 6.93
C ASP A 149 -15.08 7.91 6.88
N THR A 150 -16.00 7.38 6.08
CA THR A 150 -17.41 7.81 6.15
C THR A 150 -18.04 7.25 7.43
N PHE A 151 -19.02 7.92 8.03
CA PHE A 151 -19.47 7.56 9.39
C PHE A 151 -19.95 6.11 9.55
N GLY A 152 -20.64 5.54 8.56
CA GLY A 152 -21.04 4.14 8.61
C GLY A 152 -19.85 3.19 8.51
N ALA A 153 -18.90 3.46 7.61
CA ALA A 153 -17.66 2.69 7.48
C ALA A 153 -16.76 2.82 8.73
N MET A 154 -16.67 4.02 9.29
CA MET A 154 -15.92 4.30 10.50
C MET A 154 -16.49 3.56 11.72
N SER A 155 -17.81 3.43 11.81
CA SER A 155 -18.47 2.70 12.91
C SER A 155 -18.10 1.22 13.00
N VAL A 156 -17.63 0.63 11.88
CA VAL A 156 -17.16 -0.75 11.83
C VAL A 156 -15.63 -0.87 11.90
N CYS A 157 -14.88 0.24 11.97
CA CYS A 157 -13.43 0.26 12.18
C CYS A 157 -13.05 0.13 13.66
N ASP A 158 -11.77 -0.09 13.96
CA ASP A 158 -11.27 -0.08 15.35
C ASP A 158 -11.69 1.22 16.07
N PRO A 159 -12.42 1.12 17.21
CA PRO A 159 -12.97 2.29 17.88
C PRO A 159 -11.94 3.04 18.74
N HIS A 160 -10.82 2.40 19.11
CA HIS A 160 -9.85 2.99 20.03
C HIS A 160 -8.63 3.56 19.34
N ASN A 161 -8.35 3.12 18.11
CA ASN A 161 -7.16 3.55 17.39
C ASN A 161 -7.42 4.75 16.47
N ALA A 162 -6.38 5.57 16.27
CA ALA A 162 -6.37 6.72 15.35
C ALA A 162 -7.54 7.72 15.55
N MET A 163 -7.97 8.37 14.46
CA MET A 163 -8.96 9.46 14.43
C MET A 163 -10.37 9.02 14.85
N HIS A 164 -10.68 7.72 14.89
CA HIS A 164 -12.03 7.22 15.18
C HIS A 164 -12.44 7.46 16.63
N SER A 165 -11.47 7.48 17.55
CA SER A 165 -11.70 7.79 18.96
C SER A 165 -12.34 9.17 19.17
N LEU A 166 -12.05 10.14 18.28
CA LEU A 166 -12.62 11.50 18.32
C LEU A 166 -14.13 11.52 18.07
N TYR A 167 -14.66 10.52 17.36
CA TYR A 167 -16.08 10.44 16.98
C TYR A 167 -16.87 9.45 17.84
N GLN A 168 -16.26 8.93 18.92
CA GLN A 168 -16.97 8.10 19.88
C GLN A 168 -18.19 8.84 20.46
N GLY A 169 -19.30 8.12 20.58
CA GLY A 169 -20.58 8.67 21.03
C GLY A 169 -21.47 9.23 19.90
N TYR A 170 -20.91 9.55 18.73
CA TYR A 170 -21.68 9.88 17.54
C TYR A 170 -21.95 8.66 16.65
N LEU A 171 -20.96 7.75 16.55
CA LEU A 171 -21.05 6.55 15.72
C LEU A 171 -21.94 5.46 16.33
N PRO A 172 -22.65 4.66 15.52
CA PRO A 172 -23.34 3.46 15.99
C PRO A 172 -22.40 2.48 16.70
N GLU A 173 -22.88 1.83 17.76
CA GLU A 173 -22.11 0.83 18.48
C GLU A 173 -22.24 -0.57 17.88
N HIS A 174 -21.10 -1.23 17.69
CA HIS A 174 -20.97 -2.55 17.09
C HIS A 174 -20.13 -3.49 17.96
N LEU A 175 -20.16 -4.78 17.63
CA LEU A 175 -19.43 -5.80 18.36
C LEU A 175 -18.02 -5.93 17.79
N PHE A 176 -17.01 -5.92 18.66
CA PHE A 176 -15.61 -6.00 18.25
C PHE A 176 -14.95 -7.24 18.86
N ALA A 177 -14.53 -8.17 18.00
CA ALA A 177 -13.69 -9.29 18.38
C ALA A 177 -12.21 -8.90 18.29
N ASP A 178 -11.36 -9.56 19.09
CA ASP A 178 -9.93 -9.32 19.06
C ASP A 178 -9.31 -9.69 17.71
N ALA A 179 -8.28 -8.95 17.31
CA ALA A 179 -7.53 -9.23 16.09
C ALA A 179 -6.91 -10.64 16.15
N PRO A 180 -6.88 -11.38 15.02
CA PRO A 180 -6.27 -12.69 14.97
C PRO A 180 -4.78 -12.59 15.30
N ARG A 181 -4.31 -13.44 16.22
CA ARG A 181 -2.91 -13.51 16.62
C ARG A 181 -2.17 -14.55 15.80
N SER A 182 -1.01 -14.18 15.28
CA SER A 182 -0.08 -15.15 14.70
C SER A 182 0.48 -16.08 15.78
N ARG A 183 0.68 -17.36 15.46
CA ARG A 183 1.45 -18.29 16.31
C ARG A 183 2.95 -18.01 16.25
N PHE A 184 3.40 -17.29 15.24
CA PHE A 184 4.77 -16.81 15.10
C PHE A 184 4.92 -15.52 15.88
N ASP A 185 5.65 -15.57 17.00
CA ASP A 185 5.91 -14.41 17.84
C ASP A 185 7.10 -13.60 17.28
N GLY A 186 6.83 -12.86 16.21
CA GLY A 186 7.81 -11.93 15.64
C GLY A 186 8.24 -10.85 16.64
N ASN A 187 7.43 -10.57 17.67
CA ASN A 187 7.78 -9.62 18.72
C ASN A 187 8.79 -10.22 19.70
N ALA A 188 8.72 -11.53 20.00
CA ALA A 188 9.77 -12.22 20.74
C ALA A 188 11.11 -12.17 20.00
N ILE A 189 11.12 -12.34 18.68
CA ILE A 189 12.33 -12.20 17.87
C ILE A 189 12.81 -10.74 17.85
N SER A 190 11.90 -9.79 17.69
CA SER A 190 12.20 -8.36 17.78
C SER A 190 12.85 -7.99 19.12
N ALA A 191 12.35 -8.52 20.24
CA ALA A 191 12.89 -8.28 21.57
C ALA A 191 14.31 -8.86 21.78
N LEU A 192 14.70 -9.86 20.99
CA LEU A 192 16.06 -10.44 21.01
C LEU A 192 17.03 -9.67 20.11
N LEU A 193 16.52 -8.87 19.17
CA LEU A 193 17.34 -8.07 18.28
C LEU A 193 17.59 -6.69 18.89
N PRO A 194 18.82 -6.15 18.81
CA PRO A 194 19.12 -4.79 19.27
C PRO A 194 18.54 -3.70 18.35
N LEU A 195 17.65 -4.05 17.42
CA LEU A 195 17.06 -3.19 16.40
C LEU A 195 15.55 -3.07 16.63
N THR A 196 15.02 -1.85 16.66
CA THR A 196 13.59 -1.58 16.81
C THR A 196 12.82 -1.85 15.51
N ILE A 197 12.76 -3.12 15.10
CA ILE A 197 12.01 -3.56 13.93
C ILE A 197 10.73 -4.25 14.40
N PRO A 198 9.53 -3.77 14.05
CA PRO A 198 8.28 -4.46 14.36
C PRO A 198 8.30 -5.93 13.94
N GLY A 199 7.75 -6.82 14.78
CA GLY A 199 7.73 -8.26 14.49
C GLY A 199 7.08 -8.62 13.15
N SER A 200 6.14 -7.80 12.67
CA SER A 200 5.53 -7.94 11.34
C SER A 200 6.53 -7.73 10.21
N ILE A 201 7.42 -6.73 10.32
CA ILE A 201 8.47 -6.46 9.33
C ILE A 201 9.50 -7.60 9.34
N ILE A 202 9.89 -8.09 10.53
CA ILE A 202 10.76 -9.26 10.65
C ILE A 202 10.12 -10.47 9.95
N GLY A 203 8.83 -10.72 10.20
CA GLY A 203 8.09 -11.78 9.52
C GLY A 203 8.08 -11.64 7.99
N MET A 204 7.87 -10.42 7.48
CA MET A 204 7.91 -10.14 6.03
C MET A 204 9.30 -10.38 5.44
N LEU A 205 10.36 -9.92 6.11
CA LEU A 205 11.74 -10.11 5.66
C LEU A 205 12.14 -11.59 5.66
N ILE A 206 11.75 -12.34 6.69
CA ILE A 206 11.96 -13.80 6.75
C ILE A 206 11.21 -14.48 5.60
N LEU A 207 9.92 -14.18 5.42
CA LEU A 207 9.14 -14.75 4.33
C LEU A 207 9.75 -14.44 2.96
N PHE A 208 10.18 -13.18 2.75
CA PHE A 208 10.85 -12.77 1.53
C PHE A 208 12.16 -13.55 1.31
N ALA A 209 13.02 -13.65 2.32
CA ALA A 209 14.27 -14.39 2.22
C ALA A 209 14.04 -15.88 1.92
N LEU A 210 13.03 -16.51 2.54
CA LEU A 210 12.66 -17.91 2.29
C LEU A 210 12.11 -18.13 0.87
N LEU A 211 11.31 -17.20 0.36
CA LEU A 211 10.81 -17.23 -1.02
C LEU A 211 11.94 -17.00 -2.03
N ALA A 212 12.78 -15.98 -1.81
CA ALA A 212 13.88 -15.61 -2.70
C ALA A 212 14.94 -16.72 -2.78
N SER A 213 15.25 -17.37 -1.65
CA SER A 213 16.18 -18.52 -1.58
C SER A 213 15.59 -19.85 -2.07
N GLN A 214 14.30 -19.89 -2.43
CA GLN A 214 13.57 -21.10 -2.81
C GLN A 214 13.50 -22.19 -1.72
N ILE A 215 13.88 -21.89 -0.47
CA ILE A 215 13.69 -22.79 0.67
C ILE A 215 12.19 -23.01 0.93
N LEU A 216 11.39 -21.97 0.72
CA LEU A 216 9.94 -22.03 0.73
C LEU A 216 9.43 -21.69 -0.69
N PRO A 217 9.22 -22.68 -1.57
CA PRO A 217 8.76 -22.40 -2.92
C PRO A 217 7.38 -21.73 -2.92
N ALA A 218 7.17 -20.75 -3.81
CA ALA A 218 5.90 -20.04 -3.93
C ALA A 218 4.65 -20.95 -4.05
N PRO A 219 4.68 -22.11 -4.74
CA PRO A 219 3.54 -23.03 -4.79
C PRO A 219 3.05 -23.52 -3.42
N TRP A 220 3.92 -23.62 -2.42
CA TRP A 220 3.56 -24.08 -1.07
C TRP A 220 2.80 -23.01 -0.28
N VAL A 221 3.09 -21.74 -0.56
CA VAL A 221 2.48 -20.59 0.15
C VAL A 221 1.16 -20.16 -0.50
N LYS A 222 1.04 -20.37 -1.82
CA LYS A 222 -0.10 -19.94 -2.64
C LYS A 222 -1.49 -20.32 -2.08
N PRO A 223 -1.73 -21.53 -1.54
CA PRO A 223 -3.01 -21.89 -0.94
C PRO A 223 -3.37 -20.99 0.26
N GLY A 224 -2.39 -20.67 1.11
CA GLY A 224 -2.56 -19.75 2.23
C GLY A 224 -2.88 -18.33 1.78
N CYS A 225 -2.22 -17.85 0.71
CA CYS A 225 -2.54 -16.55 0.12
C CYS A 225 -3.99 -16.49 -0.39
N HIS A 226 -4.49 -17.54 -1.04
CA HIS A 226 -5.89 -17.58 -1.49
C HIS A 226 -6.88 -17.50 -0.31
N LEU A 227 -6.57 -18.16 0.80
CA LEU A 227 -7.37 -18.07 2.02
C LEU A 227 -7.36 -16.64 2.58
N MET A 228 -6.19 -16.00 2.66
CA MET A 228 -6.06 -14.63 3.16
C MET A 228 -6.78 -13.63 2.26
N ILE A 229 -6.62 -13.75 0.92
CA ILE A 229 -7.30 -12.90 -0.06
C ILE A 229 -8.82 -13.07 0.05
N ARG A 230 -9.31 -14.31 0.21
CA ARG A 230 -10.74 -14.59 0.37
C ARG A 230 -11.37 -13.88 1.57
N TYR A 231 -10.61 -13.68 2.65
CA TYR A 231 -11.06 -13.01 3.86
C TYR A 231 -10.44 -11.63 4.06
N MET A 232 -9.81 -11.06 3.01
CA MET A 232 -9.06 -9.81 3.13
C MET A 232 -9.95 -8.66 3.62
N ALA A 233 -11.22 -8.61 3.21
CA ALA A 233 -12.16 -7.61 3.68
C ALA A 233 -12.40 -7.65 5.20
N LEU A 234 -12.23 -8.80 5.85
CA LEU A 234 -12.28 -8.94 7.31
C LEU A 234 -10.91 -8.70 7.96
N LEU A 235 -9.84 -9.09 7.28
CA LEU A 235 -8.48 -9.13 7.80
C LEU A 235 -7.66 -7.88 7.45
N PHE A 236 -8.29 -6.84 6.92
CA PHE A 236 -7.61 -5.62 6.51
C PHE A 236 -7.16 -4.81 7.73
N VAL A 237 -5.94 -5.09 8.18
CA VAL A 237 -5.23 -4.36 9.22
C VAL A 237 -4.08 -3.60 8.55
N PRO A 238 -4.17 -2.27 8.39
CA PRO A 238 -3.14 -1.52 7.70
C PRO A 238 -1.81 -1.59 8.47
N ILE A 239 -0.72 -1.88 7.75
CA ILE A 239 0.65 -1.97 8.32
C ILE A 239 1.02 -0.69 9.10
N GLY A 240 0.47 0.46 8.70
CA GLY A 240 0.64 1.75 9.38
C GLY A 240 0.23 1.76 10.85
N VAL A 241 -0.75 0.94 11.27
CA VAL A 241 -1.15 0.80 12.69
C VAL A 241 0.02 0.31 13.55
N GLY A 242 0.82 -0.60 13.00
CA GLY A 242 2.02 -1.10 13.68
C GLY A 242 3.04 0.00 13.93
N VAL A 243 3.26 0.89 12.95
CA VAL A 243 4.23 1.99 13.07
C VAL A 243 3.73 3.07 14.04
N MET A 244 2.44 3.40 14.02
CA MET A 244 1.84 4.37 14.94
C MET A 244 1.97 3.92 16.41
N ASN A 245 1.79 2.64 16.70
CA ASN A 245 1.93 2.10 18.05
C ASN A 245 3.35 2.26 18.62
N TYR A 246 4.38 2.37 17.77
CA TYR A 246 5.76 2.59 18.18
C TYR A 246 6.25 4.01 17.90
N TYR A 247 5.36 4.95 17.54
CA TYR A 247 5.75 6.33 17.19
C TYR A 247 6.54 7.02 18.30
N ASP A 248 6.11 6.89 19.55
CA ASP A 248 6.81 7.48 20.71
C ASP A 248 8.20 6.87 20.94
N LEU A 249 8.37 5.59 20.59
CA LEU A 249 9.66 4.91 20.69
C LEU A 249 10.59 5.32 19.53
N LEU A 250 10.05 5.34 18.31
CA LEU A 250 10.76 5.72 17.09
C LEU A 250 11.22 7.19 17.14
N SER A 251 10.37 8.09 17.64
CA SER A 251 10.71 9.51 17.81
C SER A 251 11.83 9.70 18.83
N LYS A 252 11.79 8.98 19.97
CA LYS A 252 12.86 9.02 20.98
C LYS A 252 14.19 8.45 20.47
N GLN A 253 14.15 7.45 19.60
CA GLN A 253 15.33 6.79 19.05
C GLN A 253 15.76 7.33 17.67
N PHE A 254 15.16 8.43 17.21
CA PHE A 254 15.39 8.96 15.87
C PHE A 254 16.86 9.28 15.59
N GLY A 255 17.54 9.95 16.53
CA GLY A 255 18.96 10.30 16.41
C GLY A 255 19.86 9.06 16.22
N PRO A 256 19.83 8.09 17.15
CA PRO A 256 20.54 6.82 17.01
C PRO A 256 20.23 6.07 15.71
N ILE A 257 18.98 6.05 15.26
CA ILE A 257 18.57 5.42 14.00
C ILE A 257 19.25 6.10 12.80
N VAL A 258 19.19 7.43 12.72
CA VAL A 258 19.82 8.19 11.63
C VAL A 258 21.33 7.99 11.60
N VAL A 259 21.98 8.05 12.75
CA VAL A 259 23.44 7.83 12.87
C VAL A 259 23.79 6.40 12.46
N SER A 260 23.02 5.40 12.91
CA SER A 260 23.23 4.00 12.53
C SER A 260 23.06 3.80 11.02
N CYS A 261 22.02 4.36 10.42
CA CYS A 261 21.82 4.30 8.97
C CYS A 261 23.00 4.91 8.21
N LEU A 262 23.41 6.14 8.53
CA LEU A 262 24.52 6.81 7.86
C LEU A 262 25.84 6.04 7.97
N ILE A 263 26.18 5.57 9.17
CA ILE A 263 27.40 4.80 9.41
C ILE A 263 27.32 3.45 8.68
N SER A 264 26.19 2.75 8.74
CA SER A 264 26.03 1.46 8.08
C SER A 264 26.12 1.59 6.55
N THR A 265 25.51 2.63 5.96
CA THR A 265 25.63 2.92 4.53
C THR A 265 27.07 3.19 4.13
N LEU A 266 27.79 4.01 4.90
CA LEU A 266 29.20 4.31 4.65
C LEU A 266 30.07 3.03 4.72
N VAL A 267 29.87 2.22 5.75
CA VAL A 267 30.59 0.95 5.92
C VAL A 267 30.30 -0.01 4.77
N VAL A 268 29.04 -0.16 4.37
CA VAL A 268 28.65 -1.00 3.23
C VAL A 268 29.31 -0.49 1.95
N MET A 269 29.29 0.82 1.68
CA MET A 269 29.95 1.39 0.50
C MET A 269 31.46 1.14 0.50
N LEU A 270 32.13 1.29 1.65
CA LEU A 270 33.56 1.04 1.77
C LEU A 270 33.90 -0.43 1.58
N VAL A 271 33.14 -1.34 2.20
CA VAL A 271 33.35 -2.79 2.10
C VAL A 271 33.09 -3.28 0.68
N VAL A 272 31.97 -2.88 0.07
CA VAL A 272 31.65 -3.24 -1.31
C VAL A 272 32.72 -2.69 -2.26
N GLY A 273 33.09 -1.41 -2.13
CA GLY A 273 34.13 -0.79 -2.95
C GLY A 273 35.48 -1.52 -2.82
N PHE A 274 35.89 -1.86 -1.60
CA PHE A 274 37.12 -2.61 -1.35
C PHE A 274 37.07 -4.03 -1.93
N CYS A 275 35.97 -4.75 -1.73
CA CYS A 275 35.77 -6.09 -2.30
C CYS A 275 35.78 -6.06 -3.83
N THR A 276 35.08 -5.11 -4.46
CA THR A 276 35.09 -4.94 -5.92
C THR A 276 36.50 -4.67 -6.44
N GLN A 277 37.28 -3.82 -5.74
CA GLN A 277 38.64 -3.49 -6.14
C GLN A 277 39.63 -4.67 -5.97
N LEU A 278 39.42 -5.51 -4.95
CA LEU A 278 40.17 -6.77 -4.81
C LEU A 278 39.83 -7.76 -5.92
N MET A 279 38.55 -7.92 -6.26
CA MET A 279 38.10 -8.84 -7.31
C MET A 279 38.53 -8.40 -8.71
N GLN A 280 38.68 -7.09 -8.97
CA GLN A 280 39.15 -6.56 -10.25
C GLN A 280 40.69 -6.59 -10.40
N ARG A 281 41.45 -6.93 -9.35
CA ARG A 281 42.93 -6.90 -9.39
C ARG A 281 43.59 -8.12 -10.03
N GLU A 282 42.84 -9.14 -10.41
CA GLU A 282 43.39 -10.30 -11.15
C GLU A 282 42.63 -10.55 -12.44
N HIS A 283 43.15 -10.01 -13.54
CA HIS A 283 43.24 -10.67 -14.85
C HIS A 283 44.18 -9.84 -15.74
N ILE A 284 45.49 -9.98 -15.52
CA ILE A 284 46.46 -9.67 -16.59
C ILE A 284 46.32 -10.81 -17.60
N ILE A 285 45.58 -10.57 -18.68
CA ILE A 285 45.54 -11.47 -19.83
C ILE A 285 46.91 -11.33 -20.50
N THR A 286 47.83 -12.25 -20.21
CA THR A 286 49.04 -12.43 -21.00
C THR A 286 48.65 -12.94 -22.38
N THR A 287 48.57 -12.05 -23.36
CA THR A 287 48.52 -12.41 -24.77
C THR A 287 49.84 -13.10 -25.14
N HIS A 288 49.80 -14.41 -25.34
CA HIS A 288 50.89 -15.12 -26.03
C HIS A 288 50.86 -14.70 -27.50
N GLU A 289 51.74 -13.80 -27.89
CA GLU A 289 52.13 -13.62 -29.30
C GLU A 289 52.94 -14.85 -29.73
N THR A 290 52.45 -15.57 -30.73
CA THR A 290 53.20 -16.57 -31.49
C THR A 290 54.20 -15.86 -32.41
N PRO A 291 55.50 -16.22 -32.43
CA PRO A 291 56.45 -15.57 -33.32
C PRO A 291 56.30 -16.08 -34.76
N ASP A 292 56.33 -15.14 -35.70
CA ASP A 292 56.46 -15.37 -37.14
C ASP A 292 57.70 -16.21 -37.48
N GLU A 293 57.48 -17.30 -38.22
CA GLU A 293 58.54 -17.99 -38.95
C GLU A 293 58.82 -17.25 -40.27
N GLU A 294 59.89 -16.45 -40.31
CA GLU A 294 60.60 -16.15 -41.56
C GLU A 294 62.13 -16.28 -41.38
N GLY A 295 62.67 -17.37 -41.93
CA GLY A 295 63.91 -17.34 -42.72
C GLY A 295 65.24 -17.75 -42.07
N LYS A 296 65.69 -19.00 -42.36
CA LYS A 296 67.02 -19.25 -42.99
C LYS A 296 67.25 -20.72 -43.38
N LYS A 297 67.50 -20.88 -44.70
CA LYS A 297 68.10 -21.98 -45.48
C LYS A 297 67.19 -23.07 -46.03
#